data_AF-A0A532DVV5-F1
#
_entry.id   AF-A0A532DVV5-F1
#
_cell.length_a   1.000
_cell.length_b   1.000
_cell.length_c   1.000
_cell.angle_alpha   90.00
_cell.angle_beta   90.00
_cell.angle_gamma   90.00
#
_symmetry.space_group_name_H-M   'P 1'
#
loop_
_entity.id
_entity.type
_entity.pdbx_description
1 polymer ?
#
loop_
_entity_poly.entity_id
_entity_poly.type
_entity_poly.pdbx_seq_one_letter_code
_entity_poly.pdbx_strand_id
1 'polypeptide(L)'
;MEQRDVVIGQTEVKVKGRHLAVPPKISLNLGLILLVGCLGVVCAPGFDRNVWAESAVSQPGVKRKASVERGRNIFHGNGACSYCHGMDGYLDRLPQMEEKVAAQIARLNPPPTDLRDPGVLRLKTNKERARAIREGHPSTGRFRDFTMTDRDMADTLFYLAFIRKDPNPEKD
;
A
#
# COMPACT_ATOMS: atom_id res chain seq x y z
N MET A 1 -44.04 -53.64 -9.82
CA MET A 1 -42.71 -53.03 -9.98
C MET A 1 -42.42 -52.25 -8.71
N GLU A 2 -41.45 -52.75 -7.97
CA GLU A 2 -41.15 -52.48 -6.56
C GLU A 2 -40.33 -51.19 -6.44
N GLN A 3 -40.79 -50.25 -5.60
CA GLN A 3 -40.00 -49.11 -5.17
C GLN A 3 -38.87 -49.62 -4.27
N ARG A 4 -37.63 -49.24 -4.57
CA ARG A 4 -36.48 -49.50 -3.72
C ARG A 4 -35.89 -48.18 -3.29
N ASP A 5 -36.16 -47.83 -2.04
CA ASP A 5 -35.45 -46.83 -1.26
C ASP A 5 -33.97 -47.22 -1.20
N VAL A 6 -33.10 -46.40 -1.76
CA VAL A 6 -31.66 -46.52 -1.59
C VAL A 6 -31.26 -45.53 -0.50
N VAL A 7 -31.32 -46.03 0.74
CA VAL A 7 -30.64 -45.46 1.91
C VAL A 7 -29.14 -45.75 1.75
N ILE A 8 -28.34 -44.73 1.42
CA ILE A 8 -26.87 -44.84 1.49
C ILE A 8 -26.41 -44.20 2.80
N GLY A 9 -25.89 -45.05 3.68
CA GLY A 9 -25.41 -44.72 5.00
C GLY A 9 -24.22 -43.76 5.00
N GLN A 10 -24.21 -42.88 5.99
CA GLN A 10 -23.08 -42.03 6.34
C GLN A 10 -21.96 -42.91 6.90
N THR A 11 -20.81 -42.94 6.23
CA THR A 11 -19.59 -43.53 6.78
C THR A 11 -18.87 -42.50 7.63
N GLU A 12 -18.85 -42.71 8.94
CA GLU A 12 -18.11 -41.93 9.91
C GLU A 12 -16.59 -42.12 9.71
N VAL A 13 -15.89 -41.06 9.33
CA VAL A 13 -14.42 -41.02 9.35
C VAL A 13 -13.96 -40.57 10.74
N LYS A 14 -13.51 -41.53 11.55
CA LYS A 14 -12.95 -41.32 12.89
C LYS A 14 -11.55 -40.70 12.78
N VAL A 15 -11.46 -39.38 12.84
CA VAL A 15 -10.17 -38.65 12.91
C VAL A 15 -9.59 -38.78 14.31
N LYS A 16 -8.43 -39.43 14.41
CA LYS A 16 -7.69 -39.65 15.67
C LYS A 16 -6.93 -38.38 16.05
N GLY A 17 -7.44 -37.69 17.07
CA GLY A 17 -6.78 -36.55 17.70
C GLY A 17 -5.41 -36.92 18.27
N ARG A 18 -4.43 -36.04 18.04
CA ARG A 18 -3.19 -35.97 18.82
C ARG A 18 -3.11 -34.58 19.43
N HIS A 19 -3.11 -34.59 20.76
CA HIS A 19 -3.01 -33.43 21.63
C HIS A 19 -1.54 -33.30 22.04
N LEU A 20 -0.82 -32.29 21.56
CA LEU A 20 0.46 -31.82 22.13
C LEU A 20 0.55 -30.32 21.80
N ALA A 21 0.11 -29.44 22.70
CA ALA A 21 0.92 -28.80 23.74
C ALA A 21 1.81 -27.64 23.19
N VAL A 22 1.36 -26.41 23.42
CA VAL A 22 2.16 -25.17 23.40
C VAL A 22 2.09 -24.61 24.83
N PRO A 23 3.22 -24.28 25.47
CA PRO A 23 3.58 -22.87 25.64
C PRO A 23 5.10 -22.58 25.58
N PRO A 24 5.48 -21.28 25.54
CA PRO A 24 6.71 -20.79 24.93
C PRO A 24 7.85 -20.56 25.92
N LYS A 25 9.06 -20.30 25.41
CA LYS A 25 10.03 -19.36 25.99
C LYS A 25 11.09 -18.97 24.97
N ILE A 26 10.97 -17.72 24.53
CA ILE A 26 11.96 -16.95 23.78
C ILE A 26 13.20 -16.83 24.67
N SER A 27 14.29 -17.47 24.27
CA SER A 27 15.59 -17.29 24.93
C SER A 27 16.21 -15.98 24.45
N LEU A 28 16.48 -15.13 25.45
CA LEU A 28 17.03 -13.79 25.36
C LEU A 28 18.52 -13.86 24.96
N ASN A 29 18.91 -13.12 23.92
CA ASN A 29 20.30 -12.96 23.53
C ASN A 29 21.13 -12.36 24.67
N LEU A 30 22.08 -13.13 25.21
CA LEU A 30 23.06 -12.65 26.18
C LEU A 30 24.23 -11.99 25.41
N GLY A 31 24.04 -10.75 24.99
CA GLY A 31 25.11 -9.90 24.47
C GLY A 31 25.89 -9.27 25.63
N LEU A 32 27.00 -9.88 26.03
CA LEU A 32 27.99 -9.26 26.91
C LEU A 32 29.34 -9.27 26.17
N ILE A 33 29.60 -8.20 25.42
CA ILE A 33 30.94 -7.91 24.90
C ILE A 33 31.49 -6.71 25.68
N LEU A 34 32.68 -6.94 26.20
CA LEU A 34 33.43 -6.13 27.16
C LEU A 34 33.66 -4.69 26.68
N LEU A 35 33.31 -3.72 27.55
CA LEU A 35 33.91 -2.39 27.54
C LEU A 35 35.32 -2.48 28.15
N VAL A 36 36.33 -2.68 27.29
CA VAL A 36 37.73 -2.37 27.62
C VAL A 36 38.08 -1.05 26.96
N GLY A 37 38.39 -0.07 27.80
CA GLY A 37 38.65 1.30 27.39
C GLY A 37 39.99 1.49 26.69
N CYS A 38 40.12 2.66 26.08
CA CYS A 38 41.40 3.33 25.91
C CYS A 38 41.16 4.83 26.15
N LEU A 39 41.76 5.34 27.23
CA LEU A 39 42.14 6.75 27.30
C LEU A 39 43.06 7.03 26.11
N GLY A 40 42.67 8.01 25.31
CA GLY A 40 43.44 8.48 24.17
C GLY A 40 43.10 9.94 23.92
N VAL A 41 43.60 10.81 24.79
CA VAL A 41 43.74 12.24 24.51
C VAL A 41 44.68 12.38 23.33
N VAL A 42 44.16 12.89 22.21
CA VAL A 42 44.95 13.58 21.19
C VAL A 42 44.30 14.93 20.99
N CYS A 43 44.98 15.97 21.48
CA CYS A 43 44.70 17.35 21.14
C CYS A 43 45.02 17.58 19.66
N ALA A 44 44.03 17.98 18.87
CA ALA A 44 44.24 18.64 17.59
C ALA A 44 43.45 19.97 17.59
N PRO A 45 44.07 21.09 17.19
CA PRO A 45 43.44 22.40 17.22
C PRO A 45 42.58 22.64 15.98
N GLY A 46 41.48 23.38 16.18
CA GLY A 46 40.89 24.24 15.16
C GLY A 46 40.21 23.54 13.99
N PHE A 47 38.97 23.10 14.20
CA PHE A 47 37.92 23.23 13.18
C PHE A 47 36.63 23.59 13.91
N ASP A 48 36.11 24.78 13.65
CA ASP A 48 34.74 25.16 13.97
C ASP A 48 33.79 24.11 13.37
N ARG A 49 33.41 23.15 14.21
CA ARG A 49 32.18 22.37 14.02
C ARG A 49 31.12 23.12 14.80
N ASN A 50 30.53 24.10 14.14
CA ASN A 50 29.10 24.37 14.23
C ASN A 50 28.35 23.08 13.87
N VAL A 51 28.37 22.10 14.78
CA VAL A 51 27.35 21.05 14.91
C VAL A 51 26.14 21.77 15.50
N TRP A 52 25.53 22.58 14.63
CA TRP A 52 24.12 22.81 14.70
C TRP A 52 23.51 21.45 14.36
N ALA A 53 23.15 20.69 15.39
CA ALA A 53 22.16 19.65 15.25
C ALA A 53 20.89 20.37 14.83
N GLU A 54 20.73 20.54 13.51
CA GLU A 54 19.46 20.89 12.92
C GLU A 54 18.64 19.63 13.10
N SER A 55 18.05 19.51 14.30
CA SER A 55 16.68 19.06 14.40
C SER A 55 16.00 19.68 13.20
N ALA A 56 15.66 18.84 12.22
CA ALA A 56 14.83 19.23 11.10
C ALA A 56 13.46 19.55 11.71
N VAL A 57 13.39 20.74 12.33
CA VAL A 57 12.18 21.50 12.53
C VAL A 57 11.61 21.53 11.13
N SER A 58 10.55 20.76 10.94
CA SER A 58 9.80 20.73 9.70
C SER A 58 9.41 22.17 9.43
N GLN A 59 10.15 22.85 8.56
CA GLN A 59 9.83 24.23 8.24
C GLN A 59 8.45 24.22 7.61
N PRO A 60 7.44 24.82 8.25
CA PRO A 60 6.14 24.98 7.64
C PRO A 60 6.28 26.17 6.69
N GLY A 61 6.40 25.91 5.39
CA GLY A 61 6.41 27.03 4.43
C GLY A 61 6.87 26.70 3.02
N VAL A 62 7.78 25.75 2.83
CA VAL A 62 8.14 25.34 1.46
C VAL A 62 7.15 24.26 1.03
N LYS A 63 6.13 24.65 0.26
CA LYS A 63 5.29 23.68 -0.48
C LYS A 63 6.21 22.89 -1.41
N ARG A 64 6.64 21.71 -0.96
CA ARG A 64 7.48 20.82 -1.76
C ARG A 64 6.69 20.38 -2.98
N LYS A 65 7.28 20.53 -4.17
CA LYS A 65 6.66 20.11 -5.42
C LYS A 65 6.29 18.61 -5.38
N ALA A 66 5.14 18.30 -5.96
CA ALA A 66 4.69 16.93 -6.15
C ALA A 66 5.70 16.14 -7.00
N SER A 67 5.80 14.83 -6.78
CA SER A 67 6.81 13.95 -7.38
C SER A 67 6.15 12.74 -8.04
N VAL A 68 6.44 12.56 -9.33
CA VAL A 68 6.02 11.39 -10.12
C VAL A 68 6.50 10.10 -9.48
N GLU A 69 7.76 10.06 -9.03
CA GLU A 69 8.35 8.87 -8.42
C GLU A 69 7.66 8.48 -7.11
N ARG A 70 7.42 9.46 -6.22
CA ARG A 70 6.69 9.19 -4.97
C ARG A 70 5.26 8.73 -5.24
N GLY A 71 4.57 9.39 -6.17
CA GLY A 71 3.22 9.00 -6.56
C GLY A 71 3.16 7.61 -7.20
N ARG A 72 4.16 7.23 -8.00
CA ARG A 72 4.31 5.88 -8.54
C ARG A 72 4.47 4.85 -7.43
N ASN A 73 5.32 5.12 -6.45
CA ASN A 73 5.54 4.22 -5.32
C ASN A 73 4.28 4.04 -4.47
N ILE A 74 3.48 5.10 -4.31
CA ILE A 74 2.17 5.00 -3.65
C ILE A 74 1.21 4.17 -4.51
N PHE A 75 1.12 4.45 -5.80
CA PHE A 75 0.19 3.79 -6.72
C PHE A 75 0.46 2.28 -6.86
N HIS A 76 1.73 1.86 -6.90
CA HIS A 76 2.13 0.44 -6.97
C HIS A 76 2.27 -0.25 -5.61
N GLY A 77 2.62 0.51 -4.57
CA GLY A 77 2.89 0.00 -3.24
C GLY A 77 1.73 0.25 -2.27
N ASN A 78 1.94 1.16 -1.32
CA ASN A 78 1.07 1.33 -0.15
C ASN A 78 -0.37 1.73 -0.48
N GLY A 79 -0.57 2.48 -1.56
CA GLY A 79 -1.90 2.86 -2.04
C GLY A 79 -2.59 1.75 -2.82
N ALA A 80 -1.89 0.66 -3.17
CA ALA A 80 -2.39 -0.54 -3.84
C ALA A 80 -3.33 -0.30 -5.05
N CYS A 81 -3.22 0.86 -5.69
CA CYS A 81 -4.09 1.30 -6.78
C CYS A 81 -3.99 0.37 -8.00
N SER A 82 -2.78 -0.14 -8.24
CA SER A 82 -2.48 -1.08 -9.33
C SER A 82 -3.20 -2.42 -9.24
N TYR A 83 -3.70 -2.84 -8.07
CA TYR A 83 -4.45 -4.10 -7.96
C TYR A 83 -5.75 -4.04 -8.74
N CYS A 84 -6.42 -2.89 -8.75
CA CYS A 84 -7.68 -2.70 -9.48
C CYS A 84 -7.47 -2.02 -10.83
N HIS A 85 -6.52 -1.08 -10.92
CA HIS A 85 -6.31 -0.27 -12.12
C HIS A 85 -5.14 -0.73 -12.99
N GLY A 86 -4.44 -1.80 -12.59
CA GLY A 86 -3.28 -2.35 -13.28
C GLY A 86 -2.00 -1.52 -13.17
N MET A 87 -0.91 -2.10 -13.64
CA MET A 87 0.42 -1.49 -13.63
C MET A 87 0.40 -0.23 -14.49
N ASP A 88 0.71 0.91 -13.87
CA ASP A 88 0.70 2.24 -14.51
C ASP A 88 -0.65 2.63 -15.12
N GLY A 89 -1.75 2.06 -14.60
CA GLY A 89 -3.11 2.34 -15.06
C GLY A 89 -3.56 1.53 -16.28
N TYR A 90 -2.75 0.58 -16.76
CA TYR A 90 -3.12 -0.35 -17.83
C TYR A 90 -3.96 -1.50 -17.25
N LEU A 91 -5.28 -1.51 -17.49
CA LEU A 91 -6.20 -2.51 -16.92
C LEU A 91 -5.86 -3.97 -17.31
N ASP A 92 -5.23 -4.18 -18.46
CA ASP A 92 -4.78 -5.48 -18.94
C ASP A 92 -3.47 -5.97 -18.28
N ARG A 93 -2.87 -5.15 -17.40
CA ARG A 93 -1.60 -5.44 -16.73
C ARG A 93 -1.77 -5.49 -15.23
N LEU A 94 -2.65 -6.35 -14.73
CA LEU A 94 -2.80 -6.54 -13.30
C LEU A 94 -1.55 -7.20 -12.69
N PRO A 95 -1.13 -6.80 -11.47
CA PRO A 95 -0.09 -7.53 -10.75
C PRO A 95 -0.56 -8.95 -10.43
N GLN A 96 0.38 -9.88 -10.23
CA GLN A 96 0.03 -11.21 -9.76
C GLN A 96 -0.62 -11.13 -8.38
N MET A 97 -1.76 -11.80 -8.21
CA MET A 97 -2.53 -11.84 -6.97
C MET A 97 -3.22 -13.19 -6.83
N GLU A 98 -3.69 -13.51 -5.64
CA GLU A 98 -4.47 -14.72 -5.41
C GLU A 98 -5.74 -14.74 -6.28
N GLU A 99 -6.11 -15.91 -6.82
CA GLU A 99 -7.25 -16.08 -7.72
C GLU A 99 -8.55 -15.51 -7.13
N LYS A 100 -8.77 -15.71 -5.83
CA LYS A 100 -9.95 -15.18 -5.12
C LYS A 100 -10.02 -13.64 -5.15
N VAL A 101 -8.87 -12.96 -5.09
CA VAL A 101 -8.78 -11.49 -5.13
C VAL A 101 -9.07 -11.00 -6.55
N ALA A 102 -8.46 -11.63 -7.55
CA ALA A 102 -8.73 -11.33 -8.95
C ALA A 102 -10.22 -11.52 -9.30
N ALA A 103 -10.80 -12.65 -8.85
CA ALA A 103 -12.22 -12.94 -9.04
C ALA A 103 -13.14 -11.95 -8.31
N GLN A 104 -12.73 -11.42 -7.16
CA GLN A 104 -13.47 -10.37 -6.46
C GLN A 104 -13.43 -9.04 -7.21
N ILE A 105 -12.25 -8.63 -7.70
CA ILE A 105 -12.09 -7.40 -8.49
C ILE A 105 -12.92 -7.46 -9.77
N ALA A 106 -12.93 -8.61 -10.46
CA ALA A 106 -13.73 -8.83 -11.67
C ALA A 106 -15.25 -8.75 -11.44
N ARG A 107 -15.72 -8.88 -10.19
CA ARG A 107 -17.14 -8.77 -9.81
C ARG A 107 -17.52 -7.38 -9.30
N LEU A 108 -16.59 -6.43 -9.23
CA LEU A 108 -16.89 -5.06 -8.83
C LEU A 108 -17.88 -4.44 -9.83
N ASN A 109 -18.90 -3.77 -9.30
CA ASN A 109 -19.89 -3.05 -10.09
C ASN A 109 -20.05 -1.62 -9.53
N PRO A 110 -19.59 -0.58 -10.25
CA PRO A 110 -18.99 -0.63 -11.58
C PRO A 110 -17.58 -1.26 -11.59
N PRO A 111 -17.10 -1.79 -12.74
CA PRO A 111 -15.73 -2.26 -12.86
C PRO A 111 -14.72 -1.10 -12.68
N PRO A 112 -13.47 -1.39 -12.30
CA PRO A 112 -12.42 -0.38 -12.25
C PRO A 112 -12.30 0.37 -13.58
N THR A 113 -12.30 1.70 -13.52
CA THR A 113 -12.18 2.55 -14.72
C THR A 113 -10.77 2.49 -15.28
N ASP A 114 -10.65 2.51 -16.61
CA ASP A 114 -9.36 2.69 -17.28
C ASP A 114 -8.83 4.09 -16.97
N LEU A 115 -7.69 4.17 -16.28
CA LEU A 115 -7.13 5.44 -15.86
C LEU A 115 -6.42 6.19 -16.99
N ARG A 116 -6.19 5.53 -18.13
CA ARG A 116 -5.45 6.06 -19.29
C ARG A 116 -6.37 6.44 -20.44
N ASP A 117 -7.61 5.97 -20.46
CA ASP A 117 -8.61 6.39 -21.45
C ASP A 117 -9.37 7.65 -20.98
N PRO A 118 -9.09 8.84 -21.53
CA PRO A 118 -9.77 10.07 -21.14
C PRO A 118 -11.28 10.07 -21.44
N GLY A 119 -11.76 9.22 -22.37
CA GLY A 119 -13.16 9.12 -22.75
C GLY A 119 -14.06 8.56 -21.64
N VAL A 120 -13.50 7.71 -20.77
CA VAL A 120 -14.22 7.10 -19.64
C VAL A 120 -13.99 7.81 -18.30
N LEU A 121 -13.02 8.74 -18.23
CA LEU A 121 -12.72 9.50 -17.01
C LEU A 121 -13.77 10.59 -16.75
N ARG A 122 -14.59 10.37 -15.72
CA ARG A 122 -15.66 11.31 -15.32
C ARG A 122 -15.17 12.44 -14.42
N LEU A 123 -14.18 12.18 -13.56
CA LEU A 123 -13.64 13.17 -12.61
C LEU A 123 -12.70 14.15 -13.32
N LYS A 124 -13.06 15.43 -13.30
CA LYS A 124 -12.39 16.49 -14.06
C LYS A 124 -11.39 17.25 -13.23
N THR A 125 -11.57 17.32 -11.92
CA THR A 125 -10.66 18.08 -11.04
C THR A 125 -9.89 17.21 -10.07
N ASN A 126 -8.76 17.72 -9.60
CA ASN A 126 -7.97 17.08 -8.55
C ASN A 126 -8.73 16.99 -7.22
N LYS A 127 -9.61 17.94 -6.91
CA LYS A 127 -10.51 17.89 -5.75
C LYS A 127 -11.47 16.69 -5.81
N GLU A 128 -12.09 16.47 -6.97
CA GLU A 128 -12.98 15.32 -7.18
C GLU A 128 -12.23 13.99 -7.08
N ARG A 129 -11.04 13.91 -7.68
CA ARG A 129 -10.19 12.72 -7.63
C ARG A 129 -9.70 12.43 -6.21
N ALA A 130 -9.26 13.44 -5.48
CA ALA A 130 -8.82 13.30 -4.09
C ALA A 130 -9.94 12.79 -3.19
N ARG A 131 -11.16 13.31 -3.38
CA ARG A 131 -12.35 12.81 -2.69
C ARG A 131 -12.58 11.32 -2.99
N ALA A 132 -12.61 10.95 -4.26
CA ALA A 132 -12.83 9.56 -4.67
C ALA A 132 -11.76 8.60 -4.12
N ILE A 133 -10.50 9.02 -4.06
CA ILE A 133 -9.40 8.22 -3.51
C ILE A 133 -9.55 8.05 -1.98
N ARG A 134 -9.94 9.10 -1.25
CA ARG A 134 -10.09 9.06 0.22
C ARG A 134 -11.32 8.26 0.66
N GLU A 135 -12.44 8.53 0.01
CA GLU A 135 -13.74 8.05 0.45
C GLU A 135 -14.08 6.70 -0.20
N GLY A 136 -13.42 6.38 -1.32
CA GLY A 136 -13.88 5.34 -2.24
C GLY A 136 -15.14 5.80 -2.98
N HIS A 137 -15.51 5.10 -4.05
CA HIS A 137 -16.83 5.31 -4.66
C HIS A 137 -17.85 4.43 -3.91
N PRO A 138 -19.04 4.95 -3.53
CA PRO A 138 -20.11 4.12 -2.97
C PRO A 138 -20.41 2.97 -3.93
N SER A 139 -20.44 1.71 -3.46
CA SER A 139 -20.49 0.46 -4.25
C SER A 139 -19.17 -0.08 -4.84
N THR A 140 -18.05 0.60 -4.64
CA THR A 140 -16.71 0.07 -4.98
C THR A 140 -15.91 -0.20 -3.70
N GLY A 141 -14.91 -1.08 -3.79
CA GLY A 141 -14.05 -1.38 -2.64
C GLY A 141 -13.36 -0.11 -2.14
N ARG A 142 -13.53 0.20 -0.85
CA ARG A 142 -12.67 1.16 -0.16
C ARG A 142 -11.30 0.51 0.06
N PHE A 143 -10.21 1.27 -0.11
CA PHE A 143 -8.89 0.83 0.34
C PHE A 143 -8.93 0.54 1.85
N ARG A 144 -8.49 -0.66 2.26
CA ARG A 144 -8.34 -1.02 3.67
C ARG A 144 -7.09 -0.35 4.23
N ASP A 145 -7.20 0.17 5.46
CA ASP A 145 -6.16 0.58 6.41
C ASP A 145 -4.99 1.45 5.88
N PHE A 146 -5.12 2.06 4.70
CA PHE A 146 -4.16 3.01 4.17
C PHE A 146 -4.64 4.44 4.42
N THR A 147 -3.96 5.15 5.33
CA THR A 147 -4.14 6.59 5.53
C THR A 147 -3.19 7.34 4.60
N MET A 148 -3.74 8.08 3.66
CA MET A 148 -2.98 8.91 2.71
C MET A 148 -2.83 10.33 3.27
N THR A 149 -1.60 10.83 3.44
CA THR A 149 -1.37 12.24 3.81
C THR A 149 -1.75 13.18 2.67
N ASP A 150 -1.90 14.49 2.93
CA ASP A 150 -2.11 15.48 1.86
C ASP A 150 -0.97 15.46 0.82
N ARG A 151 0.24 15.16 1.28
CA ARG A 151 1.40 15.03 0.41
C ARG A 151 1.33 13.78 -0.46
N ASP A 152 0.98 12.64 0.12
CA ASP A 152 0.80 11.40 -0.64
C ASP A 152 -0.32 11.56 -1.69
N MET A 153 -1.38 12.29 -1.33
CA MET A 153 -2.45 12.65 -2.27
C MET A 153 -1.93 13.52 -3.42
N ALA A 154 -1.18 14.58 -3.13
CA ALA A 154 -0.61 15.46 -4.15
C ALA A 154 0.34 14.69 -5.09
N ASP A 155 1.19 13.83 -4.54
CA ASP A 155 2.11 12.99 -5.31
C ASP A 155 1.34 11.97 -6.18
N THR A 156 0.30 11.34 -5.64
CA THR A 156 -0.56 10.40 -6.36
C THR A 156 -1.30 11.09 -7.52
N LEU A 157 -1.89 12.26 -7.29
CA LEU A 157 -2.59 13.01 -8.33
C LEU A 157 -1.63 13.47 -9.44
N PHE A 158 -0.42 13.90 -9.06
CA PHE A 158 0.60 14.28 -10.02
C PHE A 158 1.07 13.08 -10.86
N TYR A 159 1.18 11.90 -10.24
CA TYR A 159 1.46 10.66 -10.96
C TYR A 159 0.33 10.27 -11.93
N LEU A 160 -0.93 10.41 -11.51
CA LEU A 160 -2.08 10.17 -12.39
C LEU A 160 -2.08 11.10 -13.61
N ALA A 161 -1.78 12.38 -13.40
CA ALA A 161 -1.63 13.34 -14.49
C ALA A 161 -0.49 12.94 -15.44
N PHE A 162 0.65 12.50 -14.89
CA PHE A 162 1.78 12.01 -15.68
C PHE A 162 1.41 10.81 -16.56
N ILE A 163 0.77 9.77 -16.02
CA ILE A 163 0.40 8.57 -16.80
C ILE A 163 -0.67 8.87 -17.86
N ARG A 164 -1.49 9.91 -17.64
CA ARG A 164 -2.51 10.40 -18.58
C ARG A 164 -1.97 11.37 -19.63
N LYS A 165 -0.73 11.84 -19.47
CA LYS A 165 -0.18 12.97 -20.24
C LYS A 165 -1.08 14.22 -20.15
N ASP A 166 -1.65 14.47 -18.98
CA ASP A 166 -2.54 15.61 -18.75
C ASP A 166 -1.71 16.91 -18.86
N PRO A 167 -2.08 17.84 -19.76
CA PRO A 167 -1.38 19.12 -19.90
C PRO A 167 -1.57 20.05 -18.68
N ASN A 168 -2.56 19.78 -17.82
CA ASN A 168 -2.90 20.62 -16.67
C ASN A 168 -2.92 19.81 -15.36
N PRO A 169 -1.76 19.30 -14.90
CA PRO A 169 -1.66 18.39 -13.75
C PRO A 169 -2.10 19.00 -12.41
N GLU A 170 -2.16 20.32 -12.32
CA GLU A 170 -2.47 21.08 -11.10
C GLU A 170 -3.91 21.65 -11.08
N LYS A 171 -4.78 21.19 -11.99
CA LYS A 171 -6.14 21.72 -12.12
C LYS A 171 -7.06 21.26 -10.97
N ASP A 172 -7.48 22.22 -10.16
CA ASP A 172 -8.44 22.08 -9.04
C ASP A 172 -9.87 22.51 -9.39
#